data_AF-A0A6C2D5A2-F1
#
_entry.id   AF-A0A6C2D5A2-F1
#
_cell.length_a   1.000
_cell.length_b   1.000
_cell.length_c   1.000
_cell.angle_alpha   90.00
_cell.angle_beta   90.00
_cell.angle_gamma   90.00
#
_symmetry.space_group_name_H-M   'P 1'
#
loop_
_entity.id
_entity.type
_entity.pdbx_description
1 polymer ?
#
loop_
_entity_poly.entity_id
_entity_poly.type
_entity_poly.pdbx_seq_one_letter_code
_entity_poly.pdbx_strand_id
1 'polypeptide(L)'
;MRLCRPFPAALLSTLLLALCFHGSVGAQEASAVDPATEIARAEKMREEGKALHDAAEARFAQEEAACYERFLVNRCIDQARQRRVTEIRKARALNVEAGRIDLAEKNRRFAERQAEQEELASKKAIERSEQEARTRADSETRLRNLSEKDAARIQREQEGKSRALREAETRNRHEAAQASRRSSEAAAAARRAEQAAASREDYDERARKAADKKAEKAKKAAAGEKAAPVSPLIGK
;
A
#
# COMPACT_ATOMS: atom_id res chain seq x y z
N MET A 1 -16.20 60.19 67.49
CA MET A 1 -14.91 59.46 67.40
C MET A 1 -15.12 58.22 66.55
N ARG A 2 -14.37 58.10 65.45
CA ARG A 2 -14.37 56.96 64.52
C ARG A 2 -13.51 55.84 65.09
N LEU A 3 -14.00 54.60 65.06
CA LEU A 3 -13.17 53.40 65.22
C LEU A 3 -13.60 52.37 64.17
N CYS A 4 -12.84 52.29 63.08
CA CYS A 4 -12.86 51.17 62.14
C CYS A 4 -12.02 50.03 62.72
N ARG A 5 -12.57 48.81 62.76
CA ARG A 5 -11.82 47.56 62.93
C ARG A 5 -11.65 46.88 61.56
N PRO A 6 -10.44 46.49 61.15
CA PRO A 6 -10.24 45.61 60.01
C PRO A 6 -10.19 44.13 60.43
N PHE A 7 -10.28 43.25 59.43
CA PHE A 7 -10.06 41.79 59.38
C PHE A 7 -11.31 40.90 59.41
N PRO A 8 -11.55 40.21 58.27
CA PRO A 8 -11.31 38.77 58.27
C PRO A 8 -10.76 38.29 56.90
N ALA A 9 -9.49 38.56 56.60
CA ALA A 9 -8.82 37.97 55.42
C ALA A 9 -7.81 36.86 55.79
N ALA A 10 -7.37 36.79 57.04
CA ALA A 10 -6.33 35.87 57.48
C ALA A 10 -6.83 34.45 57.84
N LEU A 11 -8.14 34.28 58.09
CA LEU A 11 -8.72 33.00 58.54
C LEU A 11 -9.01 32.00 57.40
N LEU A 12 -9.06 32.46 56.14
CA LEU A 12 -9.32 31.60 54.99
C LEU A 12 -8.05 30.92 54.45
N SER A 13 -6.87 31.49 54.67
CA SER A 13 -5.59 30.91 54.20
C SER A 13 -5.11 29.72 55.02
N THR A 14 -5.52 29.58 56.29
CA THR A 14 -5.12 28.44 57.13
C THR A 14 -5.94 27.18 56.85
N LEU A 15 -7.16 27.30 56.33
CA LEU A 15 -7.99 26.14 56.01
C LEU A 15 -7.52 25.41 54.74
N LEU A 16 -6.94 26.15 53.77
CA LEU A 16 -6.43 25.55 52.52
C LEU A 16 -5.12 24.77 52.70
N LEU A 17 -4.29 25.13 53.70
CA LEU A 17 -3.02 24.43 53.94
C LEU A 17 -3.19 23.08 54.68
N ALA A 18 -4.31 22.87 55.37
CA ALA A 18 -4.59 21.63 56.10
C ALA A 18 -5.10 20.48 55.20
N LEU A 19 -5.63 20.79 54.00
CA LEU A 19 -6.05 19.77 53.02
C LEU A 19 -4.87 19.15 52.27
N CYS A 20 -3.70 19.78 52.24
CA CYS A 20 -2.54 19.27 51.49
C CYS A 20 -1.73 18.20 52.24
N PHE A 21 -1.97 17.98 53.55
CA PHE A 21 -1.16 17.07 54.38
C PHE A 21 -1.79 15.70 54.67
N HIS A 22 -2.97 15.39 54.12
CA HIS A 22 -3.61 14.08 54.29
C HIS A 22 -3.46 13.15 53.06
N GLY A 23 -2.61 13.50 52.10
CA GLY A 23 -2.43 12.77 50.84
C GLY A 23 -1.25 11.82 50.82
N SER A 24 -1.15 10.88 51.77
CA SER A 24 -0.27 9.70 51.66
C SER A 24 -0.51 8.71 52.80
N VAL A 25 -1.75 8.23 52.94
CA VAL A 25 -1.91 6.88 53.49
C VAL A 25 -1.30 5.94 52.46
N GLY A 26 -0.11 5.43 52.79
CA GLY A 26 0.61 4.49 51.96
C GLY A 26 -0.31 3.37 51.50
N ALA A 27 -0.18 3.01 50.22
CA ALA A 27 -0.53 1.69 49.76
C ALA A 27 0.23 0.72 50.66
N GLN A 28 -0.45 0.25 51.70
CA GLN A 28 -0.03 -0.92 52.43
C GLN A 28 0.02 -1.99 51.35
N GLU A 29 1.22 -2.42 50.99
CA GLU A 29 1.43 -3.64 50.23
C GLU A 29 0.66 -4.70 50.99
N ALA A 30 -0.59 -4.92 50.56
CA ALA A 30 -1.33 -6.11 50.89
C ALA A 30 -0.38 -7.20 50.43
N SER A 31 0.21 -7.92 51.38
CA SER A 31 0.88 -9.17 51.08
C SER A 31 -0.02 -9.88 50.08
N ALA A 32 0.54 -10.30 48.95
CA ALA A 32 -0.21 -11.00 47.93
C ALA A 32 -0.67 -12.33 48.56
N VAL A 33 -1.79 -12.28 49.29
CA VAL A 33 -2.41 -13.44 49.88
C VAL A 33 -2.92 -14.24 48.70
N ASP A 34 -2.49 -15.50 48.64
CA ASP A 34 -2.88 -16.40 47.56
C ASP A 34 -4.42 -16.44 47.48
N PRO A 35 -5.02 -16.12 46.32
CA PRO A 35 -6.47 -16.18 46.11
C PRO A 35 -7.10 -17.49 46.58
N ALA A 36 -6.40 -18.61 46.43
CA ALA A 36 -6.91 -19.91 46.90
C ALA A 36 -7.03 -19.96 48.42
N THR A 37 -6.11 -19.33 49.15
CA THR A 37 -6.14 -19.26 50.61
C THR A 37 -7.27 -18.35 51.13
N GLU A 38 -7.57 -17.26 50.43
CA GLU A 38 -8.69 -16.38 50.79
C GLU A 38 -10.04 -17.05 50.52
N ILE A 39 -10.18 -17.79 49.42
CA ILE A 39 -11.40 -18.57 49.14
C ILE A 39 -11.60 -19.65 50.22
N ALA A 40 -10.54 -20.39 50.59
CA ALA A 40 -10.61 -21.39 51.66
C ALA A 40 -10.99 -20.76 53.02
N ARG A 41 -10.50 -19.54 53.30
CA ARG A 41 -10.90 -18.77 54.49
C ARG A 41 -12.39 -18.40 54.44
N ALA A 42 -12.90 -17.97 53.30
CA ALA A 42 -14.31 -17.65 53.12
C ALA A 42 -15.21 -18.89 53.29
N GLU A 43 -14.79 -20.05 52.78
CA GLU A 43 -15.49 -21.33 53.01
C GLU A 43 -15.54 -21.68 54.50
N LYS A 44 -14.41 -21.59 55.20
CA LYS A 44 -14.36 -21.81 56.65
C LYS A 44 -15.30 -20.88 57.41
N MET A 45 -15.33 -19.59 57.06
CA MET A 45 -16.27 -18.63 57.66
C MET A 45 -17.74 -19.00 57.43
N ARG A 46 -18.09 -19.58 56.27
CA ARG A 46 -19.46 -20.07 56.01
C ARG A 46 -19.78 -21.28 56.86
N GLU A 47 -18.86 -22.22 56.99
CA GLU A 47 -19.03 -23.41 57.82
C GLU A 47 -19.22 -23.01 59.29
N GLU A 48 -18.36 -22.10 59.80
CA GLU A 48 -18.47 -21.55 61.15
C GLU A 48 -19.79 -20.79 61.35
N GLY A 49 -20.18 -19.94 60.39
CA GLY A 49 -21.45 -19.22 60.40
C GLY A 49 -22.66 -20.16 60.40
N LYS A 50 -22.63 -21.21 59.59
CA LYS A 50 -23.68 -22.24 59.55
C LYS A 50 -23.74 -23.02 60.87
N ALA A 51 -22.61 -23.45 61.40
CA ALA A 51 -22.55 -24.16 62.67
C ALA A 51 -23.10 -23.31 63.83
N LEU A 52 -22.77 -22.00 63.88
CA LEU A 52 -23.32 -21.07 64.86
C LEU A 52 -24.83 -20.87 64.71
N HIS A 53 -25.31 -20.76 63.47
CA HIS A 53 -26.74 -20.65 63.19
C HIS A 53 -27.49 -21.89 63.68
N ASP A 54 -27.03 -23.08 63.28
CA ASP A 54 -27.68 -24.35 63.61
C ASP A 54 -27.63 -24.62 65.12
N ALA A 55 -26.53 -24.27 65.79
CA ALA A 55 -26.41 -24.33 67.25
C ALA A 55 -27.37 -23.35 67.95
N ALA A 56 -27.57 -22.14 67.42
CA ALA A 56 -28.50 -21.16 67.97
C ALA A 56 -29.96 -21.60 67.83
N GLU A 57 -30.34 -22.18 66.69
CA GLU A 57 -31.67 -22.77 66.47
C GLU A 57 -31.91 -23.96 67.40
N ALA A 58 -30.95 -24.88 67.49
CA ALA A 58 -31.07 -26.05 68.37
C ALA A 58 -31.21 -25.65 69.85
N ARG A 59 -30.41 -24.68 70.31
CA ARG A 59 -30.51 -24.14 71.68
C ARG A 59 -31.85 -23.46 71.92
N PHE A 60 -32.32 -22.66 70.97
CA PHE A 60 -33.62 -22.00 71.10
C PHE A 60 -34.76 -23.03 71.20
N ALA A 61 -34.77 -24.06 70.36
CA ALA A 61 -35.79 -25.11 70.41
C ALA A 61 -35.82 -25.83 71.77
N GLN A 62 -34.64 -26.14 72.34
CA GLN A 62 -34.53 -26.74 73.67
C GLN A 62 -35.00 -25.79 74.78
N GLU A 63 -34.57 -24.53 74.74
CA GLU A 63 -34.96 -23.51 75.71
C GLU A 63 -36.46 -23.18 75.63
N GLU A 64 -37.03 -23.13 74.43
CA GLU A 64 -38.46 -22.88 74.20
C GLU A 64 -39.31 -23.99 74.81
N ALA A 65 -38.95 -25.26 74.59
CA ALA A 65 -39.61 -26.39 75.24
C ALA A 65 -39.55 -26.29 76.78
N ALA A 66 -38.37 -25.97 77.33
CA ALA A 66 -38.19 -25.80 78.77
C ALA A 66 -38.94 -24.58 79.35
N CYS A 67 -39.20 -23.54 78.54
CA CYS A 67 -39.93 -22.35 78.98
C CYS A 67 -41.40 -22.64 79.29
N TYR A 68 -42.03 -23.62 78.64
CA TYR A 68 -43.42 -23.99 78.90
C TYR A 68 -43.65 -24.61 80.29
N GLU A 69 -42.61 -25.12 80.93
CA GLU A 69 -42.65 -25.65 82.30
C GLU A 69 -42.51 -24.54 83.37
N ARG A 70 -42.38 -23.27 82.98
CA ARG A 70 -42.13 -22.14 83.91
C ARG A 70 -43.37 -21.27 84.10
N PHE A 71 -43.50 -20.66 85.28
CA PHE A 71 -44.63 -19.78 85.59
C PHE A 71 -44.69 -18.51 84.72
N LEU A 72 -43.54 -17.95 84.31
CA LEU A 72 -43.46 -16.77 83.44
C LEU A 72 -43.03 -17.15 82.01
N VAL A 73 -43.81 -17.99 81.34
CA VAL A 73 -43.52 -18.55 79.99
C VAL A 73 -43.12 -17.45 79.00
N ASN A 74 -43.93 -16.40 78.85
CA ASN A 74 -43.69 -15.33 77.87
C ASN A 74 -42.34 -14.65 78.08
N ARG A 75 -42.02 -14.29 79.33
CA ARG A 75 -40.72 -13.67 79.66
C ARG A 75 -39.56 -14.62 79.38
N CYS A 76 -39.73 -15.92 79.64
CA CYS A 76 -38.71 -16.92 79.34
C CYS A 76 -38.45 -17.02 77.83
N ILE A 77 -39.50 -17.11 77.02
CA ILE A 77 -39.41 -17.20 75.56
C ILE A 77 -38.78 -15.94 74.98
N ASP A 78 -39.12 -14.75 75.49
CA ASP A 78 -38.53 -13.49 75.04
C ASP A 78 -37.02 -13.45 75.28
N GLN A 79 -36.56 -13.91 76.45
CA GLN A 79 -35.14 -14.01 76.76
C GLN A 79 -34.41 -15.04 75.87
N ALA A 80 -35.04 -16.19 75.60
CA ALA A 80 -34.50 -17.19 74.67
C ALA A 80 -34.40 -16.62 73.24
N ARG A 81 -35.42 -15.88 72.80
CA ARG A 81 -35.45 -15.21 71.50
C ARG A 81 -34.35 -14.16 71.39
N GLN A 82 -34.12 -13.36 72.43
CA GLN A 82 -33.04 -12.37 72.46
C GLN A 82 -31.65 -13.02 72.31
N ARG A 83 -31.41 -14.15 73.00
CA ARG A 83 -30.17 -14.93 72.83
C ARG A 83 -30.04 -15.47 71.41
N ARG A 84 -31.10 -16.11 70.88
CA ARG A 84 -31.13 -16.63 69.49
C ARG A 84 -30.80 -15.54 68.48
N VAL A 85 -31.45 -14.38 68.55
CA VAL A 85 -31.22 -13.26 67.63
C VAL A 85 -29.78 -12.77 67.69
N THR A 86 -29.18 -12.75 68.88
CA THR A 86 -27.78 -12.33 69.06
C THR A 86 -26.81 -13.29 68.37
N GLU A 87 -26.99 -14.60 68.55
CA GLU A 87 -26.14 -15.60 67.90
C GLU A 87 -26.36 -15.67 66.37
N ILE A 88 -27.60 -15.57 65.91
CA ILE A 88 -27.90 -15.50 64.46
C ILE A 88 -27.27 -14.26 63.83
N ARG A 89 -27.23 -13.11 64.52
CA ARG A 89 -26.53 -11.91 64.03
C ARG A 89 -25.03 -12.15 63.86
N LYS A 90 -24.39 -12.88 64.78
CA LYS A 90 -22.96 -13.27 64.65
C LYS A 90 -22.75 -14.20 63.45
N ALA A 91 -23.59 -15.22 63.29
CA ALA A 91 -23.56 -16.12 62.13
C ALA A 91 -23.72 -15.36 60.80
N ARG A 92 -24.64 -14.38 60.74
CA ARG A 92 -24.82 -13.51 59.57
C ARG A 92 -23.61 -12.63 59.30
N ALA A 93 -22.96 -12.10 60.33
CA ALA A 93 -21.75 -11.29 60.16
C ALA A 93 -20.63 -12.11 59.47
N LEU A 94 -20.40 -13.34 59.91
CA LEU A 94 -19.43 -14.26 59.28
C LEU A 94 -19.77 -14.54 57.81
N ASN A 95 -21.05 -14.79 57.51
CA ASN A 95 -21.50 -15.03 56.13
C ASN A 95 -21.33 -13.78 55.24
N VAL A 96 -21.55 -12.58 55.79
CA VAL A 96 -21.32 -11.31 55.07
C VAL A 96 -19.84 -11.11 54.78
N GLU A 97 -18.96 -11.40 55.75
CA GLU A 97 -17.51 -11.35 55.56
C GLU A 97 -17.04 -12.34 54.49
N ALA A 98 -17.49 -13.59 54.56
CA ALA A 98 -17.23 -14.58 53.51
C ALA A 98 -17.73 -14.12 52.14
N GLY A 99 -18.92 -13.51 52.06
CA GLY A 99 -19.46 -12.95 50.83
C GLY A 99 -18.64 -11.79 50.27
N ARG A 100 -18.04 -10.96 51.13
CA ARG A 100 -17.12 -9.87 50.70
C ARG A 100 -15.85 -10.42 50.06
N ILE A 101 -15.28 -11.49 50.63
CA ILE A 101 -14.08 -12.14 50.09
C ILE A 101 -14.38 -12.71 48.69
N ASP A 102 -15.49 -13.45 48.54
CA ASP A 102 -15.90 -13.99 47.24
C ASP A 102 -16.14 -12.90 46.20
N LEU A 103 -16.77 -11.79 46.59
CA LEU A 103 -17.05 -10.70 45.68
C LEU A 103 -15.77 -10.02 45.21
N ALA A 104 -14.81 -9.82 46.13
CA ALA A 104 -13.50 -9.27 45.80
C ALA A 104 -12.76 -10.18 44.79
N GLU A 105 -12.77 -11.49 45.01
CA GLU A 105 -12.20 -12.49 44.10
C GLU A 105 -12.85 -12.44 42.71
N LYS A 106 -14.18 -12.43 42.65
CA LYS A 106 -14.94 -12.36 41.39
C LYS A 106 -14.65 -11.08 40.63
N ASN A 107 -14.58 -9.96 41.33
CA ASN A 107 -14.25 -8.66 40.74
C ASN A 107 -12.82 -8.65 40.20
N ARG A 108 -11.86 -9.25 40.91
CA ARG A 108 -10.48 -9.37 40.43
C ARG A 108 -10.42 -10.19 39.13
N ARG A 109 -11.03 -11.37 39.10
CA ARG A 109 -11.12 -12.21 37.89
C ARG A 109 -11.84 -11.52 36.74
N PHE A 110 -12.84 -10.71 37.04
CA PHE A 110 -13.54 -9.93 36.02
C PHE A 110 -12.63 -8.84 35.43
N ALA A 111 -11.92 -8.10 36.28
CA ALA A 111 -10.96 -7.10 35.85
C ALA A 111 -9.81 -7.71 35.03
N GLU A 112 -9.28 -8.86 35.44
CA GLU A 112 -8.26 -9.61 34.69
C GLU A 112 -8.75 -9.96 33.27
N ARG A 113 -9.97 -10.50 33.14
CA ARG A 113 -10.56 -10.81 31.82
C ARG A 113 -10.81 -9.56 30.97
N GLN A 114 -11.23 -8.46 31.58
CA GLN A 114 -11.41 -7.19 30.86
C GLN A 114 -10.07 -6.67 30.34
N ALA A 115 -9.03 -6.68 31.17
CA ALA A 115 -7.69 -6.26 30.77
C ALA A 115 -7.12 -7.14 29.64
N GLU A 116 -7.30 -8.46 29.71
CA GLU A 116 -6.91 -9.38 28.64
C GLU A 116 -7.64 -9.07 27.33
N GLN A 117 -8.96 -8.81 27.40
CA GLN A 117 -9.74 -8.44 26.21
C GLN A 117 -9.29 -7.11 25.60
N GLU A 118 -8.97 -6.11 26.43
CA GLU A 118 -8.45 -4.81 25.99
C GLU A 118 -7.08 -4.95 25.33
N GLU A 119 -6.20 -5.78 25.88
CA GLU A 119 -4.88 -6.08 25.31
C GLU A 119 -5.02 -6.79 23.96
N LEU A 120 -5.87 -7.82 23.88
CA LEU A 120 -6.14 -8.56 22.65
C LEU A 120 -6.78 -7.66 21.58
N ALA A 121 -7.72 -6.79 21.98
CA ALA A 121 -8.33 -5.83 21.07
C ALA A 121 -7.29 -4.85 20.52
N SER A 122 -6.38 -4.37 21.36
CA SER A 122 -5.28 -3.48 20.98
C SER A 122 -4.32 -4.16 20.01
N LYS A 123 -3.89 -5.39 20.31
CA LYS A 123 -3.05 -6.22 19.42
C LYS A 123 -3.70 -6.43 18.07
N LYS A 124 -4.99 -6.80 18.05
CA LYS A 124 -5.77 -7.02 16.83
C LYS A 124 -5.95 -5.74 16.01
N ALA A 125 -6.07 -4.58 16.65
CA ALA A 125 -6.14 -3.30 15.97
C ALA A 125 -4.82 -2.95 15.28
N ILE A 126 -3.68 -3.19 15.94
CA ILE A 126 -2.35 -3.00 15.36
C ILE A 126 -2.15 -3.96 14.19
N GLU A 127 -2.43 -5.25 14.36
CA GLU A 127 -2.31 -6.26 13.31
C GLU A 127 -3.15 -5.91 12.08
N ARG A 128 -4.39 -5.44 12.28
CA ARG A 128 -5.26 -4.98 11.19
C ARG A 128 -4.65 -3.79 10.45
N SER A 129 -4.14 -2.80 11.18
CA SER A 129 -3.50 -1.62 10.58
C SER A 129 -2.27 -2.00 9.76
N GLU A 130 -1.43 -2.89 10.27
CA GLU A 130 -0.27 -3.41 9.55
C GLU A 130 -0.67 -4.18 8.29
N GLN A 131 -1.69 -5.02 8.38
CA GLN A 131 -2.18 -5.80 7.25
C GLN A 131 -2.78 -4.90 6.15
N GLU A 132 -3.52 -3.85 6.54
CA GLU A 132 -4.04 -2.85 5.61
C GLU A 132 -2.90 -2.06 4.95
N ALA A 133 -1.85 -1.70 5.70
CA ALA A 133 -0.67 -1.04 5.16
C ALA A 133 0.09 -1.93 4.17
N ARG A 134 0.27 -3.22 4.49
CA ARG A 134 0.88 -4.21 3.59
C ARG A 134 0.07 -4.39 2.31
N THR A 135 -1.25 -4.48 2.43
CA THR A 135 -2.16 -4.63 1.29
C THR A 135 -2.10 -3.40 0.38
N ARG A 136 -2.07 -2.19 0.96
CA ARG A 136 -1.88 -0.95 0.20
C ARG A 136 -0.52 -0.94 -0.52
N ALA A 137 0.57 -1.26 0.18
CA ALA A 137 1.90 -1.31 -0.42
C ALA A 137 2.01 -2.35 -1.56
N ASP A 138 1.40 -3.53 -1.43
CA ASP A 138 1.35 -4.53 -2.51
C ASP A 138 0.56 -4.00 -3.72
N SER A 139 -0.60 -3.37 -3.49
CA SER A 139 -1.41 -2.81 -4.56
C SER A 139 -0.68 -1.69 -5.31
N GLU A 140 0.01 -0.80 -4.60
CA GLU A 140 0.83 0.26 -5.20
C GLU A 140 2.00 -0.31 -6.01
N THR A 141 2.68 -1.32 -5.46
CA THR A 141 3.78 -2.00 -6.17
C THR A 141 3.28 -2.68 -7.45
N ARG A 142 2.13 -3.34 -7.39
CA ARG A 142 1.49 -3.96 -8.56
C ARG A 142 1.14 -2.94 -9.64
N LEU A 143 0.56 -1.81 -9.24
CA LEU A 143 0.22 -0.72 -10.17
C LEU A 143 1.47 -0.10 -10.79
N ARG A 144 2.53 0.14 -10.02
CA ARG A 144 3.82 0.62 -10.54
C ARG A 144 4.40 -0.34 -11.57
N ASN A 145 4.45 -1.64 -11.26
CA ASN A 145 4.96 -2.66 -12.18
C ASN A 145 4.17 -2.71 -13.49
N LEU A 146 2.84 -2.55 -13.44
CA LEU A 146 2.01 -2.49 -14.65
C LEU A 146 2.30 -1.23 -15.47
N SER A 147 2.36 -0.07 -14.80
CA SER A 147 2.70 1.21 -15.42
C SER A 147 4.07 1.19 -16.09
N GLU A 148 5.08 0.62 -15.44
CA GLU A 148 6.44 0.49 -16.00
C GLU A 148 6.46 -0.43 -17.23
N LYS A 149 5.73 -1.55 -17.19
CA LYS A 149 5.61 -2.45 -18.34
C LYS A 149 4.93 -1.79 -19.53
N ASP A 150 3.87 -1.02 -19.29
CA ASP A 150 3.16 -0.28 -20.33
C ASP A 150 4.04 0.85 -20.90
N ALA A 151 4.73 1.60 -20.05
CA ALA A 151 5.69 2.62 -20.48
C ALA A 151 6.80 2.01 -21.36
N ALA A 152 7.35 0.87 -20.93
CA ALA A 152 8.36 0.15 -21.70
C ALA A 152 7.83 -0.40 -23.03
N ARG A 153 6.57 -0.85 -23.09
CA ARG A 153 5.93 -1.26 -24.35
C ARG A 153 5.81 -0.09 -25.31
N ILE A 154 5.28 1.05 -24.84
CA ILE A 154 5.13 2.27 -25.64
C ILE A 154 6.50 2.73 -26.14
N GLN A 155 7.51 2.75 -25.27
CA GLN A 155 8.87 3.13 -25.66
C GLN A 155 9.41 2.24 -26.79
N ARG A 156 9.29 0.90 -26.66
CA ARG A 156 9.70 -0.03 -27.72
C ARG A 156 8.96 0.18 -29.03
N GLU A 157 7.66 0.49 -28.99
CA GLU A 157 6.89 0.80 -30.18
C GLU A 157 7.37 2.09 -30.86
N GLN A 158 7.66 3.14 -30.09
CA GLN A 158 8.17 4.41 -30.64
C GLN A 158 9.60 4.25 -31.18
N GLU A 159 10.46 3.52 -30.48
CA GLU A 159 11.80 3.17 -30.95
C GLU A 159 11.74 2.33 -32.23
N GLY A 160 10.82 1.36 -32.31
CA GLY A 160 10.57 0.56 -33.51
C GLY A 160 10.10 1.41 -34.69
N LYS A 161 9.12 2.31 -34.48
CA LYS A 161 8.63 3.24 -35.51
C LYS A 161 9.73 4.19 -35.98
N SER A 162 10.48 4.79 -35.05
CA SER A 162 11.56 5.71 -35.40
C SER A 162 12.69 5.00 -36.16
N ARG A 163 13.03 3.77 -35.78
CA ARG A 163 13.98 2.94 -36.52
C ARG A 163 13.48 2.62 -37.92
N ALA A 164 12.23 2.19 -38.07
CA ALA A 164 11.62 1.90 -39.37
C ALA A 164 11.59 3.12 -40.30
N LEU A 165 11.30 4.31 -39.76
CA LEU A 165 11.35 5.57 -40.50
C LEU A 165 12.77 5.89 -40.98
N ARG A 166 13.77 5.76 -40.10
CA ARG A 166 15.19 5.97 -40.47
C ARG A 166 15.64 4.98 -41.54
N GLU A 167 15.26 3.72 -41.43
CA GLU A 167 15.58 2.68 -42.42
C GLU A 167 14.84 2.90 -43.76
N ALA A 168 13.60 3.39 -43.72
CA ALA A 168 12.87 3.76 -44.94
C ALA A 168 13.53 4.97 -45.62
N GLU A 169 13.96 5.96 -44.85
CA GLU A 169 14.69 7.12 -45.38
C GLU A 169 16.02 6.70 -46.02
N THR A 170 16.81 5.83 -45.38
CA THR A 170 18.07 5.34 -45.96
C THR A 170 17.84 4.54 -47.23
N ARG A 171 16.81 3.69 -47.28
CA ARG A 171 16.40 2.98 -48.52
C ARG A 171 16.00 3.95 -49.62
N ASN A 172 15.13 4.92 -49.33
CA ASN A 172 14.71 5.94 -50.30
C ASN A 172 15.91 6.74 -50.85
N ARG A 173 16.85 7.14 -49.99
CA ARG A 173 18.08 7.82 -50.43
C ARG A 173 18.93 6.94 -51.36
N HIS A 174 19.09 5.66 -51.02
CA HIS A 174 19.85 4.72 -51.82
C HIS A 174 19.17 4.43 -53.17
N GLU A 175 17.85 4.23 -53.19
CA GLU A 175 17.06 4.05 -54.41
C GLU A 175 17.10 5.30 -55.31
N ALA A 176 16.96 6.50 -54.73
CA ALA A 176 17.09 7.76 -55.46
C ALA A 176 18.49 7.92 -56.08
N ALA A 177 19.55 7.58 -55.32
CA ALA A 177 20.92 7.60 -55.83
C ALA A 177 21.13 6.60 -56.97
N GLN A 178 20.60 5.38 -56.86
CA GLN A 178 20.67 4.38 -57.94
C GLN A 178 19.85 4.79 -59.17
N ALA A 179 18.65 5.37 -58.99
CA ALA A 179 17.85 5.89 -60.09
C ALA A 179 18.58 7.00 -60.83
N SER A 180 19.21 7.93 -60.10
CA SER A 180 20.04 8.99 -60.69
C SER A 180 21.24 8.43 -61.47
N ARG A 181 21.94 7.42 -60.93
CA ARG A 181 23.01 6.71 -61.65
C ARG A 181 22.51 6.04 -62.94
N ARG A 182 21.42 5.28 -62.87
CA ARG A 182 20.82 4.65 -64.06
C ARG A 182 20.39 5.67 -65.11
N SER A 183 19.82 6.80 -64.69
CA SER A 183 19.46 7.91 -65.59
C SER A 183 20.68 8.54 -66.26
N SER A 184 21.76 8.79 -65.51
CA SER A 184 22.97 9.40 -66.07
C SER A 184 23.71 8.44 -67.01
N GLU A 185 23.75 7.15 -66.68
CA GLU A 185 24.27 6.09 -67.54
C GLU A 185 23.45 5.95 -68.82
N ALA A 186 22.12 5.94 -68.73
CA ALA A 186 21.23 5.90 -69.89
C ALA A 186 21.41 7.13 -70.80
N ALA A 187 21.49 8.34 -70.22
CA ALA A 187 21.75 9.56 -70.98
C ALA A 187 23.14 9.55 -71.63
N ALA A 188 24.16 9.01 -70.96
CA ALA A 188 25.48 8.85 -71.54
C ALA A 188 25.51 7.80 -72.66
N ALA A 189 24.74 6.71 -72.54
CA ALA A 189 24.57 5.71 -73.59
C ALA A 189 23.84 6.29 -74.82
N ALA A 190 22.78 7.07 -74.60
CA ALA A 190 22.06 7.78 -75.67
C ALA A 190 22.98 8.74 -76.43
N ARG A 191 23.75 9.58 -75.71
CA ARG A 191 24.74 10.47 -76.34
C ARG A 191 25.80 9.71 -77.14
N ARG A 192 26.28 8.56 -76.65
CA ARG A 192 27.22 7.71 -77.41
C ARG A 192 26.58 7.13 -78.66
N ALA A 193 25.31 6.73 -78.60
CA ALA A 193 24.57 6.23 -79.76
C ALA A 193 24.35 7.33 -80.82
N GLU A 194 23.97 8.54 -80.40
CA GLU A 194 23.83 9.71 -81.27
C GLU A 194 25.16 10.08 -81.93
N GLN A 195 26.26 10.14 -81.15
CA GLN A 195 27.60 10.40 -81.69
C GLN A 195 28.05 9.33 -82.68
N ALA A 196 27.73 8.06 -82.41
CA ALA A 196 28.05 6.96 -83.32
C ALA A 196 27.22 7.05 -84.62
N ALA A 197 25.96 7.46 -84.54
CA ALA A 197 25.11 7.69 -85.71
C ALA A 197 25.62 8.88 -86.55
N ALA A 198 25.88 10.03 -85.92
CA ALA A 198 26.45 11.20 -86.60
C ALA A 198 27.81 10.90 -87.23
N SER A 199 28.68 10.16 -86.51
CA SER A 199 29.96 9.70 -87.07
C SER A 199 29.76 8.83 -88.31
N ARG A 200 28.79 7.90 -88.31
CA ARG A 200 28.46 7.06 -89.47
C ARG A 200 27.97 7.91 -90.64
N GLU A 201 27.07 8.85 -90.40
CA GLU A 201 26.58 9.77 -91.43
C GLU A 201 27.71 10.59 -92.07
N ASP A 202 28.61 11.12 -91.24
CA ASP A 202 29.81 11.83 -91.67
C ASP A 202 30.74 10.93 -92.52
N TYR A 203 30.92 9.66 -92.12
CA TYR A 203 31.69 8.69 -92.91
C TYR A 203 31.02 8.40 -94.25
N ASP A 204 29.69 8.22 -94.28
CA ASP A 204 28.91 7.96 -95.49
C ASP A 204 28.90 9.17 -96.43
N GLU A 205 28.84 10.40 -95.90
CA GLU A 205 28.96 11.62 -96.70
C GLU A 205 30.38 11.76 -97.29
N ARG A 206 31.42 11.52 -96.50
CA ARG A 206 32.81 11.50 -97.00
C ARG A 206 32.99 10.45 -98.10
N ALA A 207 32.40 9.26 -97.94
CA ALA A 207 32.42 8.21 -98.95
C ALA A 207 31.71 8.63 -100.24
N ARG A 208 30.53 9.24 -100.15
CA ARG A 208 29.80 9.80 -101.32
C ARG A 208 30.59 10.89 -102.02
N LYS A 209 31.10 11.88 -101.30
CA LYS A 209 31.95 12.94 -101.87
C LYS A 209 33.22 12.38 -102.53
N ALA A 210 33.82 11.33 -101.97
CA ALA A 210 34.96 10.66 -102.58
C ALA A 210 34.58 9.90 -103.86
N ALA A 211 33.42 9.23 -103.87
CA ALA A 211 32.86 8.57 -105.05
C ALA A 211 32.53 9.59 -106.16
N ASP A 212 31.87 10.70 -105.82
CA ASP A 212 31.54 11.78 -106.76
C ASP A 212 32.81 12.41 -107.33
N LYS A 213 33.82 12.70 -106.50
CA LYS A 213 35.12 13.21 -106.98
C LYS A 213 35.83 12.20 -107.89
N LYS A 214 35.75 10.90 -107.61
CA LYS A 214 36.28 9.86 -108.49
C LYS A 214 35.51 9.82 -109.82
N ALA A 215 34.17 9.90 -109.78
CA ALA A 215 33.33 9.93 -110.96
C ALA A 215 33.57 11.18 -111.82
N GLU A 216 33.70 12.36 -111.20
CA GLU A 216 34.06 13.61 -111.88
C GLU A 216 35.46 13.56 -112.49
N LYS A 217 36.45 13.00 -111.77
CA LYS A 217 37.78 12.75 -112.35
C LYS A 217 37.73 11.78 -113.52
N ALA A 218 36.93 10.71 -113.45
CA ALA A 218 36.73 9.77 -114.54
C ALA A 218 36.03 10.41 -115.75
N LYS A 219 35.01 11.27 -115.54
CA LYS A 219 34.38 12.06 -116.60
C LYS A 219 35.34 13.05 -117.23
N LYS A 220 36.18 13.73 -116.43
CA LYS A 220 37.22 14.64 -116.93
C LYS A 220 38.32 13.90 -117.70
N ALA A 221 38.69 12.68 -117.28
CA ALA A 221 39.59 11.81 -118.04
C ALA A 221 38.96 11.38 -119.37
N ALA A 222 37.68 10.99 -119.38
CA ALA A 222 36.95 10.64 -120.60
C ALA A 222 36.69 11.83 -121.54
N ALA A 223 36.57 13.05 -121.01
CA ALA A 223 36.47 14.28 -121.80
C ALA A 223 37.83 14.76 -122.34
N GLY A 224 38.93 14.47 -121.63
CA GLY A 224 40.30 14.68 -122.11
C GLY A 224 40.70 13.73 -123.26
N GLU A 225 39.99 12.63 -123.45
CA GLU A 225 40.23 11.64 -124.51
C GLU A 225 39.46 11.92 -125.82
N LYS A 226 38.59 12.96 -125.87
CA LYS A 226 37.77 13.32 -127.05
C LYS A 226 38.12 14.66 -127.71
N ALA A 227 39.38 15.12 -127.62
CA ALA A 227 39.89 16.27 -128.35
C ALA A 227 41.23 15.97 -129.05
N ALA A 228 41.17 15.06 -130.03
CA ALA A 228 42.02 15.03 -131.23
C ALA A 228 41.18 14.33 -132.32
N PRO A 229 41.03 14.90 -133.54
CA PRO A 229 42.05 14.67 -134.56
C PRO A 229 42.30 15.80 -135.59
N VAL A 230 43.58 15.99 -135.89
CA VAL A 230 44.30 16.08 -137.18
C VAL A 230 43.53 16.45 -138.48
N SER A 231 44.08 17.45 -139.16
CA SER A 231 43.84 18.01 -140.52
C SER A 231 43.73 17.01 -141.69
N PRO A 232 43.22 17.49 -142.86
CA PRO A 232 44.08 17.66 -144.05
C PRO A 232 43.75 18.97 -144.86
N LEU A 233 44.75 19.74 -145.32
CA LEU A 233 45.46 19.71 -146.63
C LEU A 233 44.69 20.20 -147.88
N ILE A 234 45.43 20.96 -148.72
CA ILE A 234 45.19 21.48 -150.09
C ILE A 234 44.69 22.95 -150.09
N GLY A 235 45.35 23.95 -150.70
CA GLY A 235 46.50 23.99 -151.61
C GLY A 235 46.30 25.12 -152.64
N LYS A 236 47.28 26.01 -152.79
CA LYS A 236 47.62 26.84 -153.98
C LYS A 236 48.84 27.69 -153.66
#